data_AF-A0A9E3KY61-F1
#
_entry.id   AF-A0A9E3KY61-F1
#
_cell.length_a   1.000
_cell.length_b   1.000
_cell.length_c   1.000
_cell.angle_alpha   90.00
_cell.angle_beta   90.00
_cell.angle_gamma   90.00
#
_symmetry.space_group_name_H-M   'P 1'
#
loop_
_entity.id
_entity.type
_entity.pdbx_description
1 polymer ?
#
loop_
_entity_poly.entity_id
_entity_poly.type
_entity_poly.pdbx_seq_one_letter_code
_entity_poly.pdbx_strand_id
1 'polypeptide(L)' 'QSSEDVLSALVFDSRAPQARQVMVGGSWVIRDGRHADEARIETQYREAVRRIRAAMRDG' A
#
# COMPACT_ATOMS: atom_id res chain seq x y z
N GLN A 1 -23.07 15.32 7.42
CA GLN A 1 -22.70 14.11 6.66
C GLN A 1 -23.07 12.92 7.53
N SER A 2 -23.85 11.97 7.00
CA SER A 2 -24.21 10.75 7.72
C SER A 2 -23.02 9.79 7.77
N SER A 3 -22.95 8.92 8.78
CA SER A 3 -21.95 7.83 8.82
C SER A 3 -22.05 6.92 7.59
N GLU A 4 -23.25 6.76 7.04
CA GLU A 4 -23.50 6.00 5.81
C GLU A 4 -22.89 6.67 4.58
N ASP A 5 -22.96 8.00 4.49
CA ASP A 5 -22.31 8.77 3.41
C ASP A 5 -20.78 8.60 3.45
N VAL A 6 -20.20 8.56 4.65
CA VAL A 6 -18.75 8.36 4.85
C VAL A 6 -18.32 6.97 4.42
N LEU A 7 -19.07 5.93 4.80
CA LEU A 7 -18.78 4.55 4.40
C LEU A 7 -18.97 4.34 2.90
N SER A 8 -20.02 4.94 2.33
CA SER A 8 -20.26 4.93 0.89
C SER A 8 -19.06 5.54 0.14
N ALA A 9 -18.55 6.70 0.61
CA ALA A 9 -17.34 7.31 0.04
C ALA A 9 -16.08 6.45 0.25
N LEU A 10 -15.95 5.74 1.37
CA LEU A 10 -14.82 4.83 1.59
C LEU A 10 -14.82 3.65 0.59
N VAL A 11 -15.99 3.11 0.27
CA VAL A 11 -16.13 1.90 -0.56
C VAL A 11 -16.15 2.24 -2.05
N PHE A 12 -16.86 3.30 -2.44
CA PHE A 12 -17.17 3.58 -3.84
C PHE A 12 -16.34 4.69 -4.48
N ASP A 13 -15.54 5.43 -3.70
CA ASP A 13 -14.67 6.47 -4.23
C ASP A 13 -13.31 5.90 -4.66
N SER A 14 -12.85 6.26 -5.86
CA SER A 14 -11.59 5.78 -6.45
C SER A 14 -10.36 6.60 -6.03
N ARG A 15 -10.48 7.42 -4.97
CA ARG A 15 -9.38 8.22 -4.44
C ARG A 15 -8.25 7.35 -3.88
N ALA A 16 -7.08 7.98 -3.75
CA ALA A 16 -5.84 7.42 -3.18
C ALA A 16 -6.07 6.68 -1.84
N PRO A 17 -5.12 5.83 -1.38
CA PRO A 17 -5.28 5.03 -0.18
C PRO A 17 -5.85 5.83 1.00
N GLN A 18 -7.05 5.47 1.44
CA GLN A 18 -7.75 6.24 2.48
C GLN A 18 -7.23 5.94 3.89
N ALA A 19 -6.53 4.82 4.06
CA ALA A 19 -5.95 4.40 5.33
C ALA A 19 -4.71 5.25 5.68
N ARG A 20 -4.90 6.25 6.55
CA ARG A 20 -3.81 7.11 7.04
C ARG A 20 -3.10 6.55 8.27
N GLN A 21 -3.78 5.73 9.06
CA GLN A 21 -3.27 5.18 10.30
C GLN A 21 -3.59 3.68 10.31
N VAL A 22 -2.56 2.84 10.41
CA VAL A 22 -2.74 1.37 10.45
C VAL A 22 -1.90 0.81 11.58
N MET A 23 -2.54 0.02 12.44
CA MET A 23 -1.91 -0.70 13.54
C MET A 23 -2.13 -2.20 13.36
N VAL A 24 -1.07 -2.98 13.56
CA VAL A 24 -1.10 -4.45 13.50
C VAL A 24 -0.35 -4.98 14.72
N GLY A 25 -0.99 -5.87 15.48
CA GLY A 25 -0.38 -6.45 16.68
C GLY A 25 0.06 -5.41 17.73
N GLY A 26 -0.68 -4.30 17.87
CA GLY A 26 -0.34 -3.21 18.77
C GLY A 26 0.77 -2.27 18.28
N SER A 27 1.33 -2.52 17.09
CA SER A 27 2.39 -1.69 16.50
C SER A 27 1.87 -0.84 15.35
N TRP A 28 2.24 0.43 15.31
CA TRP A 28 1.92 1.31 14.18
C TRP A 28 2.76 0.93 12.96
N VAL A 29 2.09 0.47 11.89
CA VAL A 29 2.74 0.10 10.62
C VAL A 29 2.62 1.21 9.57
N ILE A 30 1.52 1.97 9.60
CA ILE A 30 1.34 3.17 8.77
C ILE A 30 0.98 4.34 9.66
N ARG A 31 1.68 5.46 9.48
CA ARG A 31 1.41 6.75 10.13
C ARG A 31 1.36 7.84 9.08
N ASP A 32 0.30 8.63 9.10
CA ASP A 32 0.05 9.71 8.14
C ASP A 32 0.13 9.26 6.68
N GLY A 33 -0.30 8.02 6.41
CA GLY A 33 -0.30 7.40 5.08
C GLY A 33 1.07 6.88 4.63
N ARG A 34 2.10 6.86 5.50
CA ARG A 34 3.44 6.33 5.17
C ARG A 34 3.79 5.10 5.99
N HIS A 35 4.38 4.12 5.32
CA HIS A 35 4.99 2.96 5.96
C HIS A 35 6.48 3.24 6.22
N ALA A 36 7.00 2.87 7.39
CA ALA A 36 8.40 3.15 7.75
C ALA A 36 9.42 2.55 6.75
N ASP A 37 9.12 1.36 6.23
CA ASP A 37 9.96 0.64 5.26
C ASP A 37 9.59 0.87 3.78
N GLU A 38 8.77 1.87 3.46
CA GLU A 38 8.25 2.08 2.09
C GLU A 38 9.36 2.06 1.02
N ALA A 39 10.42 2.85 1.21
CA ALA A 39 11.54 2.93 0.27
C ALA A 39 12.33 1.62 0.14
N ARG A 40 12.48 0.88 1.25
CA ARG A 40 13.17 -0.41 1.28
C ARG A 40 12.38 -1.46 0.50
N ILE A 41 11.08 -1.53 0.75
CA ILE A 41 10.14 -2.44 0.05
C ILE A 41 10.12 -2.11 -1.45
N GLU A 42 10.02 -0.83 -1.81
CA GLU A 42 10.00 -0.41 -3.22
C GLU A 42 11.28 -0.84 -3.95
N THR A 43 12.45 -0.62 -3.34
CA THR A 43 13.74 -1.02 -3.93
C THR A 43 13.79 -2.52 -4.18
N GLN A 44 13.49 -3.33 -3.15
CA GLN A 44 13.50 -4.79 -3.24
C GLN A 44 12.49 -5.32 -4.25
N TYR A 45 11.30 -4.70 -4.31
CA TYR A 45 10.28 -5.02 -5.30
C TYR A 45 10.78 -4.78 -6.73
N ARG A 46 11.35 -3.60 -7.01
CA ARG A 46 11.89 -3.27 -8.34
C ARG A 46 12.98 -4.24 -8.78
N GLU A 47 13.87 -4.62 -7.87
CA GLU A 47 14.91 -5.63 -8.13
C GLU A 47 14.33 -7.02 -8.40
N ALA A 48 13.37 -7.46 -7.61
CA ALA A 48 12.69 -8.74 -7.80
C ALA A 48 11.99 -8.80 -9.16
N VAL A 49 11.22 -7.76 -9.52
CA VAL A 49 10.56 -7.65 -10.83
C VAL A 49 11.57 -7.68 -11.97
N ARG A 50 12.71 -7.00 -11.84
CA ARG A 50 13.77 -7.02 -12.85
C ARG A 50 14.31 -8.44 -13.07
N ARG A 51 14.57 -9.19 -12.00
CA ARG A 51 15.07 -10.57 -12.06
C ARG A 51 14.04 -11.50 -12.70
N ILE A 52 12.77 -11.42 -12.29
CA ILE A 52 11.69 -12.24 -12.86
C ILE A 52 11.57 -11.96 -14.37
N ARG A 53 11.57 -10.69 -14.78
CA ARG A 53 11.49 -10.34 -16.20
C ARG A 53 12.68 -10.81 -17.02
N ALA A 54 13.89 -10.87 -16.45
CA ALA A 54 15.05 -11.42 -17.13
C ALA A 54 14.89 -12.94 -17.32
N ALA A 55 14.54 -13.66 -16.25
CA ALA A 55 14.30 -15.11 -16.31
C ALA A 55 13.20 -15.49 -17.31
N MET A 56 12.15 -14.68 -17.45
CA MET A 56 11.07 -14.90 -18.43
C MET A 56 11.48 -14.63 -19.89
N ARG A 57 12.58 -13.91 -20.14
CA ARG A 57 13.08 -13.64 -21.50
C ARG A 57 14.11 -14.66 -21.97
N ASP A 58 14.80 -15.30 -21.03
CA ASP A 58 15.90 -16.23 -21.28
C ASP A 58 15.45 -17.70 -21.33
N GLY A 59 14.15 -17.98 -21.14
CA GLY A 59 13.52 -19.31 -21.24
C GLY A 59 12.39 -19.32 -22.25
#